data_AF-A0A9X1TU10-F1
#
_entry.id   AF-A0A9X1TU10-F1
#
_cell.length_a   1.000
_cell.length_b   1.000
_cell.length_c   1.000
_cell.angle_alpha   90.00
_cell.angle_beta   90.00
_cell.angle_gamma   90.00
#
_symmetry.space_group_name_H-M   'P 1'
#
loop_
_entity.id
_entity.type
_entity.pdbx_description
1 polymer ?
#
loop_
_entity_poly.entity_id
_entity_poly.type
_entity_poly.pdbx_seq_one_letter_code
_entity_poly.pdbx_strand_id
1 'polypeptide(L)'
;MQDLSRKGIISSAKGPNGGFYIENNALSKPISDIVEAVDGNGLFYGCALGLKQCSEINPCPLHDQFKAIRDQIKDLLYTTTIGAFNQELLAGMLSLKK
;
A
#
# COMPACT_ATOMS: atom_id res chain seq x y z
N MET A 1 1.02 -12.18 4.97
CA MET A 1 0.84 -13.10 3.82
C MET A 1 -0.60 -13.57 3.65
N GLN A 2 -1.30 -14.02 4.70
CA GLN A 2 -2.71 -14.42 4.58
C GLN A 2 -3.59 -13.30 4.03
N ASP A 3 -3.40 -12.06 4.50
CA ASP A 3 -4.23 -10.93 4.05
C ASP A 3 -3.95 -10.53 2.61
N LEU A 4 -2.68 -10.56 2.19
CA LEU A 4 -2.28 -10.39 0.79
C LEU A 4 -2.91 -11.47 -0.12
N SER A 5 -3.00 -12.71 0.37
CA SER A 5 -3.61 -13.80 -0.38
C SER A 5 -5.13 -13.64 -0.49
N ARG A 6 -5.80 -13.26 0.61
CA ARG A 6 -7.24 -12.96 0.61
C ARG A 6 -7.60 -11.79 -0.32
N LYS A 7 -6.72 -10.80 -0.43
CA LYS A 7 -6.86 -9.64 -1.34
C LYS A 7 -6.43 -9.93 -2.78
N GLY A 8 -6.03 -11.17 -3.10
CA GLY A 8 -5.63 -11.58 -4.45
C GLY A 8 -4.36 -10.89 -4.96
N ILE A 9 -3.49 -10.43 -4.06
CA ILE A 9 -2.20 -9.81 -4.40
C ILE A 9 -1.14 -10.89 -4.60
N ILE A 10 -1.23 -11.98 -3.80
CA ILE A 10 -0.39 -13.16 -3.93
C ILE A 10 -1.25 -14.42 -4.04
N SER A 11 -0.76 -15.38 -4.80
CA SER A 11 -1.32 -16.72 -4.92
C SER A 11 -0.47 -17.71 -4.10
N SER A 12 -1.07 -18.84 -3.73
CA SER A 12 -0.39 -19.88 -2.94
C SER A 12 -0.50 -21.25 -3.59
N ALA A 13 0.61 -22.00 -3.64
CA ALA A 13 0.63 -23.41 -4.02
C ALA A 13 0.92 -24.28 -2.80
N LYS A 14 0.24 -25.43 -2.69
CA LYS A 14 0.46 -26.43 -1.63
C LYS A 14 1.46 -27.51 -2.10
N GLY A 15 2.09 -28.20 -1.14
CA GLY A 15 3.01 -29.32 -1.40
C GLY A 15 4.46 -29.01 -1.00
N PRO A 16 5.39 -29.98 -1.12
CA PRO A 16 6.79 -29.82 -0.70
C PRO A 16 7.54 -28.68 -1.38
N ASN A 17 7.15 -28.34 -2.62
CA ASN A 17 7.67 -27.20 -3.40
C ASN A 17 6.63 -26.08 -3.51
N GLY A 18 5.67 -26.04 -2.58
CA GLY A 18 4.68 -24.98 -2.49
C GLY A 18 5.27 -23.67 -1.97
N GLY A 19 4.44 -22.64 -1.89
CA GLY A 19 4.85 -21.31 -1.49
C GLY A 19 3.88 -20.24 -1.94
N PHE A 20 4.28 -18.98 -1.78
CA PHE A 20 3.54 -17.84 -2.30
C PHE A 20 4.24 -17.25 -3.51
N TYR A 21 3.44 -16.78 -4.48
CA TYR A 21 3.94 -16.15 -5.69
C TYR A 21 2.99 -15.04 -6.13
N ILE A 22 3.48 -14.15 -7.00
CA ILE A 22 2.67 -13.09 -7.61
C ILE A 22 2.36 -13.52 -9.04
N GLU A 23 1.09 -13.41 -9.42
CA GLU A 23 0.65 -13.60 -10.80
C GLU A 23 0.86 -12.33 -11.64
N ASN A 24 0.99 -12.46 -12.95
CA ASN A 24 1.25 -11.32 -13.84
C ASN A 24 0.15 -10.23 -13.77
N ASN A 25 -1.11 -10.63 -13.54
CA ASN A 25 -2.22 -9.68 -13.35
C ASN A 25 -2.00 -8.79 -12.11
N ALA A 26 -1.48 -9.34 -11.02
CA ALA A 26 -1.25 -8.64 -9.77
C ALA A 26 -0.09 -7.64 -9.87
N LEU A 27 0.80 -7.75 -10.87
CA LEU A 27 1.84 -6.74 -11.13
C LEU A 27 1.25 -5.37 -11.50
N SER A 28 0.03 -5.33 -12.04
CA SER A 28 -0.68 -4.08 -12.36
C SER A 28 -1.38 -3.44 -11.16
N LYS A 29 -1.49 -4.16 -10.03
CA LYS A 29 -2.12 -3.63 -8.81
C LYS A 29 -1.25 -2.52 -8.20
N PRO A 30 -1.88 -1.50 -7.59
CA PRO A 30 -1.16 -0.43 -6.93
C PRO A 30 -0.50 -0.91 -5.63
N ILE A 31 0.57 -0.23 -5.21
CA ILE A 31 1.23 -0.49 -3.92
C ILE A 31 0.26 -0.23 -2.76
N SER A 32 -0.71 0.67 -2.92
CA SER A 32 -1.78 0.90 -1.94
C SER A 32 -2.52 -0.38 -1.54
N ASP A 33 -2.71 -1.34 -2.45
CA ASP A 33 -3.35 -2.64 -2.14
C ASP A 33 -2.53 -3.42 -1.09
N ILE A 34 -1.20 -3.37 -1.17
CA ILE A 34 -0.29 -4.01 -0.21
C ILE A 34 -0.39 -3.30 1.14
N VAL A 35 -0.31 -1.97 1.14
CA VAL A 35 -0.38 -1.17 2.38
C VAL A 35 -1.71 -1.41 3.08
N GLU A 36 -2.84 -1.37 2.37
CA GLU A 36 -4.15 -1.65 2.95
C GLU A 36 -4.25 -3.07 3.51
N ALA A 37 -3.68 -4.06 2.81
CA ALA A 37 -3.72 -5.45 3.24
C ALA A 37 -2.86 -5.73 4.49
N VAL A 38 -1.81 -4.95 4.74
CA VAL A 38 -0.85 -5.19 5.83
C VAL A 38 -1.07 -4.24 7.00
N ASP A 39 -1.15 -2.95 6.73
CA ASP A 39 -1.24 -1.88 7.73
C ASP A 39 -2.67 -1.33 7.88
N GLY A 40 -3.59 -1.72 6.99
CA GLY A 40 -4.95 -1.22 6.95
C GLY A 40 -5.06 0.17 6.33
N ASN A 41 -6.22 0.80 6.54
CA ASN A 41 -6.61 1.99 5.78
C ASN A 41 -6.22 3.29 6.50
N GLY A 42 -5.55 3.18 7.66
CA GLY A 42 -5.24 4.30 8.55
C GLY A 42 -4.38 5.37 7.88
N LEU A 43 -3.44 4.97 7.01
CA LEU A 43 -2.64 5.92 6.25
C LEU A 43 -3.49 6.79 5.31
N PHE A 44 -4.59 6.24 4.77
CA PHE A 44 -5.40 6.92 3.74
C PHE A 44 -6.55 7.75 4.32
N TYR A 45 -7.02 7.42 5.54
CA TYR A 45 -8.20 8.07 6.14
C TYR A 45 -8.01 8.51 7.59
N GLY A 46 -6.99 7.99 8.28
CA GLY A 46 -6.73 8.25 9.69
C GLY A 46 -6.27 9.68 9.96
N CYS A 47 -6.48 10.16 11.18
CA CYS A 47 -6.08 11.50 11.59
C CYS A 47 -4.62 11.52 12.08
N ALA A 48 -3.92 12.62 11.83
CA ALA A 48 -2.57 12.89 12.36
C ALA A 48 -2.46 12.69 13.88
N LEU A 49 -3.54 12.99 14.60
CA LEU A 49 -3.62 12.92 16.06
C LEU A 49 -4.00 11.52 16.58
N GLY A 50 -4.07 10.51 15.70
CA GLY A 50 -4.45 9.14 16.09
C GLY A 50 -5.95 8.93 16.30
N LEU A 51 -6.79 9.90 15.93
CA LEU A 51 -8.24 9.68 15.85
C LEU A 51 -8.57 8.74 14.69
N LYS A 52 -9.70 8.01 14.81
CA LYS A 52 -10.12 7.01 13.82
C LYS A 52 -10.20 7.56 12.39
N GLN A 53 -10.69 8.79 12.22
CA GLN A 53 -10.78 9.45 10.91
C GLN A 53 -10.72 10.98 11.06
N CYS A 54 -10.27 11.67 10.02
CA CYS A 54 -10.47 13.12 9.89
C CYS A 54 -11.94 13.48 9.68
N SER A 55 -12.32 14.72 10.00
CA SER A 55 -13.67 15.25 9.78
C SER A 55 -13.59 16.59 9.08
N GLU A 56 -14.26 16.71 7.93
CA GLU A 56 -14.40 18.00 7.22
C GLU A 56 -15.40 18.93 7.92
N ILE A 57 -16.33 18.38 8.70
CA ILE A 57 -17.37 19.14 9.42
C ILE A 57 -16.81 19.72 10.73
N ASN A 58 -15.95 18.96 11.40
CA ASN A 58 -15.30 19.34 12.66
C ASN A 58 -13.78 19.16 12.53
N PRO A 59 -13.09 20.02 11.75
CA PRO A 59 -11.67 19.86 11.50
C PRO A 59 -10.85 20.13 12.75
N CYS A 60 -9.80 19.33 12.98
CA CYS A 60 -8.80 19.65 13.98
C CYS A 60 -7.85 20.75 13.44
N PRO A 61 -7.07 21.43 14.31
CA PRO A 61 -6.15 22.49 13.88
C PRO A 61 -5.09 22.06 12.84
N LEU A 62 -4.84 20.76 12.71
CA LEU A 62 -3.89 20.19 11.73
C LEU A 62 -4.57 19.68 10.45
N HIS A 63 -5.91 19.72 10.36
CA HIS A 63 -6.69 18.98 9.36
C HIS A 63 -6.25 19.26 7.92
N ASP A 64 -6.25 20.52 7.49
CA ASP A 64 -5.99 20.88 6.09
C ASP A 64 -4.54 20.55 5.67
N GLN A 65 -3.57 20.89 6.53
CA GLN A 65 -2.16 20.62 6.26
C GLN A 65 -1.88 19.12 6.20
N PHE A 66 -2.41 18.36 7.17
CA PHE A 66 -2.22 16.92 7.19
C PHE A 66 -2.95 16.22 6.04
N LYS A 67 -4.18 16.64 5.73
CA LYS A 67 -4.94 16.11 4.60
C LYS A 67 -4.18 16.29 3.30
N ALA A 68 -3.61 17.47 3.04
CA ALA A 68 -2.82 17.71 1.83
C ALA A 68 -1.61 16.76 1.71
N ILE A 69 -0.87 16.55 2.81
CA ILE A 69 0.26 15.61 2.84
C ILE A 69 -0.23 14.17 2.63
N ARG A 70 -1.32 13.80 3.31
CA ARG A 70 -1.91 12.46 3.19
C ARG A 70 -2.40 12.18 1.77
N ASP A 71 -2.98 13.16 1.11
CA ASP A 71 -3.45 13.04 -0.27
C ASP A 71 -2.27 12.85 -1.24
N GLN A 72 -1.14 13.53 -1.02
CA GLN A 72 0.09 13.29 -1.80
C GLN A 72 0.64 11.86 -1.61
N ILE A 73 0.66 11.37 -0.37
CA ILE A 73 1.07 9.98 -0.06
C ILE A 73 0.11 9.00 -0.72
N LYS A 74 -1.19 9.29 -0.65
CA LYS A 74 -2.22 8.47 -1.27
C LYS A 74 -2.00 8.39 -2.78
N ASP A 75 -1.87 9.52 -3.47
CA ASP A 75 -1.65 9.55 -4.91
C ASP A 75 -0.41 8.73 -5.30
N LEU A 76 0.72 8.94 -4.62
CA LEU A 76 1.94 8.14 -4.85
C LEU A 76 1.70 6.63 -4.77
N LEU A 77 1.03 6.17 -3.71
CA LEU A 77 0.82 4.73 -3.48
C LEU A 77 -0.26 4.13 -4.38
N TYR A 78 -1.25 4.92 -4.81
CA TYR A 78 -2.30 4.50 -5.73
C TYR A 78 -1.84 4.49 -7.20
N THR A 79 -0.88 5.34 -7.59
CA THR A 79 -0.37 5.38 -8.97
C THR A 79 0.83 4.49 -9.21
N THR A 80 1.57 4.13 -8.16
CA THR A 80 2.72 3.22 -8.27
C THR A 80 2.24 1.78 -8.27
N THR A 81 2.55 1.02 -9.32
CA THR A 81 2.19 -0.41 -9.40
C THR A 81 3.29 -1.30 -8.82
N ILE A 82 2.91 -2.51 -8.39
CA ILE A 82 3.86 -3.53 -7.91
C ILE A 82 4.93 -3.84 -8.96
N GLY A 83 4.52 -3.96 -10.23
CA GLY A 83 5.41 -4.24 -11.35
C GLY A 83 6.42 -3.13 -11.60
N ALA A 84 5.96 -1.88 -11.67
CA ALA A 84 6.85 -0.72 -11.89
C ALA A 84 7.88 -0.59 -10.77
N PHE A 85 7.41 -0.68 -9.52
CA PHE A 85 8.28 -0.65 -8.35
C PHE A 85 9.36 -1.75 -8.39
N ASN A 86 8.98 -2.99 -8.73
CA ASN A 86 9.92 -4.11 -8.83
C ASN A 86 10.92 -3.93 -9.98
N GLN A 87 10.51 -3.37 -11.12
CA GLN A 87 11.40 -3.11 -12.25
C GLN A 87 12.49 -2.10 -11.89
N GLU A 88 12.15 -1.02 -11.18
CA GLU A 88 13.12 -0.01 -10.75
C GLU A 88 14.15 -0.56 -9.75
N LEU A 89 13.73 -1.46 -8.85
CA LEU A 89 14.64 -2.18 -7.95
C LEU A 89 15.60 -3.10 -8.71
N LEU A 90 15.07 -3.90 -9.64
CA LEU A 90 15.88 -4.85 -10.42
C LEU A 90 16.86 -4.15 -11.36
N ALA A 91 16.49 -2.98 -11.89
CA ALA A 91 17.37 -2.17 -12.71
C ALA A 91 18.52 -1.50 -11.90
N GLY A 92 18.54 -1.68 -10.58
CA GLY A 92 19.55 -1.08 -9.69
C GLY A 92 19.41 0.44 -9.55
N MET A 93 18.31 1.02 -10.03
CA MET A 93 18.03 2.45 -9.91
C MET A 93 17.61 2.81 -8.48
N LEU A 94 17.02 1.87 -7.76
CA LEU A 94 16.60 2.02 -6.37
C LEU A 94 17.14 0.87 -5.52
N SER A 95 17.47 1.14 -4.26
CA SER A 95 17.97 0.14 -3.32
C SER A 95 17.15 0.16 -2.03
N LEU A 96 16.58 -0.99 -1.66
CA LEU A 96 16.03 -1.22 -0.34
C LEU A 96 17.12 -1.90 0.50
N LYS A 97 17.89 -1.11 1.25
CA LYS A 97 18.71 -1.63 2.34
C LYS A 97 17.92 -1.46 3.63
N LYS A 98 17.84 -2.54 4.41
CA LYS A 98 17.34 -2.50 5.78
C LYS A 98 18.49 -2.26 6.74
#